data_AF-A0A485C0T7-F1
#
_entry.id   AF-A0A485C0T7-F1
#
_cell.length_a   1.000
_cell.length_b   1.000
_cell.length_c   1.000
_cell.angle_alpha   90.00
_cell.angle_beta   90.00
_cell.angle_gamma   90.00
#
_symmetry.space_group_name_H-M   'P 1'
#
loop_
_entity.id
_entity.type
_entity.pdbx_description
1 polymer ?
#
loop_
_entity_poly.entity_id
_entity_poly.type
_entity_poly.pdbx_seq_one_letter_code
_entity_poly.pdbx_strand_id
1 'polypeptide(L)' 'MSQVQSGILPEHCRAAIWIEANVKGDVNALREASKVFIDKLATFQTQFPDAQLGAVVAFWQ' A
#
# COMPACT_ATOMS: atom_id res chain seq x y z
N MET A 1 -4.59 14.70 -11.69
CA MET A 1 -5.74 13.81 -11.45
C MET A 1 -5.49 13.00 -10.19
N SER A 2 -6.49 12.70 -9.38
CA SER A 2 -6.34 11.86 -8.18
C SER A 2 -6.61 10.40 -8.54
N GLN A 3 -5.64 9.52 -8.31
CA GLN A 3 -5.77 8.08 -8.55
C GLN A 3 -5.99 7.35 -7.21
N VAL A 4 -6.94 6.43 -7.19
CA VAL A 4 -7.26 5.61 -6.01
C VAL A 4 -6.13 4.61 -5.71
N GLN A 5 -5.89 4.31 -4.43
CA GLN A 5 -4.93 3.27 -4.04
C GLN A 5 -5.42 1.89 -4.52
N SER A 6 -4.50 1.07 -5.01
CA SER A 6 -4.83 -0.17 -5.74
C SER A 6 -5.49 -1.25 -4.89
N GLY A 7 -5.38 -1.18 -3.56
CA GLY A 7 -6.02 -2.15 -2.65
C GLY A 7 -7.46 -1.84 -2.26
N ILE A 8 -8.08 -0.76 -2.77
CA ILE A 8 -9.45 -0.35 -2.38
C ILE A 8 -10.54 -1.08 -3.19
N LEU A 9 -10.33 -1.24 -4.49
CA LEU A 9 -11.33 -1.75 -5.43
C LEU A 9 -11.22 -3.24 -5.83
N PRO A 10 -10.12 -3.98 -5.58
CA PRO A 10 -10.06 -5.40 -5.93
C PRO A 10 -11.15 -6.23 -5.25
N GLU A 11 -11.81 -7.08 -6.02
CA GLU A 11 -12.85 -7.99 -5.55
C GLU A 11 -12.34 -9.44 -5.55
N HIS A 12 -12.96 -10.29 -4.73
CA HIS A 12 -12.66 -11.74 -4.68
C HIS A 12 -11.18 -12.10 -4.42
N CYS A 13 -10.44 -11.22 -3.73
CA CYS A 13 -9.07 -11.49 -3.31
C CYS A 13 -9.02 -12.73 -2.42
N ARG A 14 -8.10 -13.64 -2.73
CA ARG A 14 -7.97 -14.93 -2.02
C ARG A 14 -7.26 -14.83 -0.67
N ALA A 15 -6.49 -13.77 -0.47
CA ALA A 15 -5.70 -13.54 0.74
C ALA A 15 -5.43 -12.04 0.94
N ALA A 16 -5.17 -11.64 2.19
CA ALA A 16 -4.80 -10.28 2.55
C ALA A 16 -3.95 -10.28 3.84
N ILE A 17 -3.16 -9.22 4.03
CA ILE A 17 -2.35 -8.97 5.23
C ILE A 17 -2.70 -7.58 5.75
N TRP A 18 -2.99 -7.48 7.06
CA TRP A 18 -3.20 -6.22 7.75
C TRP A 18 -2.10 -5.99 8.78
N ILE A 19 -1.51 -4.79 8.77
CA ILE A 19 -0.49 -4.37 9.72
C ILE A 19 -0.92 -3.05 10.34
N GLU A 20 -1.05 -3.06 11.66
CA GLU A 20 -1.33 -1.87 12.46
C GLU A 20 -0.08 -1.49 13.25
N ALA A 21 0.25 -0.18 13.27
CA ALA A 21 1.44 0.31 13.95
C ALA A 21 1.23 1.72 14.48
N ASN A 22 1.87 2.01 15.62
CA ASN A 22 2.00 3.36 16.14
C ASN A 22 3.24 4.03 15.56
N VAL A 23 3.13 5.34 15.29
CA VAL A 23 4.27 6.15 14.86
C VAL A 23 5.20 6.36 16.06
N LYS A 24 6.47 6.04 15.87
CA LYS A 24 7.55 6.38 16.81
C LYS A 24 8.53 7.30 16.10
N GLY A 25 8.90 8.42 16.72
CA GLY A 25 9.83 9.39 16.14
C GLY A 25 9.16 10.40 15.22
N ASP A 26 9.88 10.85 14.19
CA ASP A 26 9.44 11.92 13.29
C ASP A 26 8.37 11.43 12.29
N VAL A 27 7.21 12.08 12.31
CA VAL A 27 6.09 11.84 11.38
C VAL A 27 6.50 12.07 9.92
N ASN A 28 7.45 12.95 9.64
CA ASN A 28 7.93 13.19 8.27
C ASN A 28 8.55 11.93 7.64
N ALA A 29 9.07 11.01 8.46
CA ALA A 29 9.57 9.73 7.96
C ALA A 29 8.46 8.89 7.29
N LEU A 30 7.21 9.01 7.73
CA LEU A 30 6.07 8.32 7.11
C LEU A 30 5.81 8.81 5.69
N ARG A 31 6.05 10.09 5.41
CA ARG A 31 5.82 10.67 4.08
C ARG A 31 6.72 10.00 3.05
N GLU A 32 8.01 9.90 3.34
CA GLU A 32 8.97 9.27 2.43
C GLU A 32 8.79 7.75 2.39
N ALA A 33 8.55 7.11 3.54
CA ALA A 33 8.29 5.67 3.59
C ALA A 33 7.04 5.27 2.78
N SER A 34 5.96 6.07 2.80
CA SER A 34 4.74 5.80 2.05
C SER A 34 4.97 5.82 0.53
N LYS A 35 5.81 6.75 0.04
CA LYS A 35 6.19 6.79 -1.38
C LYS A 35 6.99 5.55 -1.77
N VAL A 36 8.01 5.22 -0.98
CA VAL A 36 8.85 4.02 -1.18
C VAL A 36 8.01 2.75 -1.19
N PHE A 37 7.00 2.66 -0.33
CA PHE A 37 6.09 1.52 -0.29
C PHE A 37 5.29 1.37 -1.60
N ILE A 38 4.70 2.45 -2.11
CA ILE A 38 3.92 2.42 -3.35
C ILE A 38 4.80 2.12 -4.57
N ASP A 39 6.04 2.62 -4.63
CA ASP A 39 6.98 2.29 -5.71
C ASP A 39 7.36 0.80 -5.71
N LYS A 40 7.59 0.24 -4.51
CA LYS A 40 7.83 -1.20 -4.37
C LYS A 40 6.59 -2.02 -4.74
N LEU A 41 5.40 -1.57 -4.37
CA LEU A 41 4.15 -2.21 -4.75
C LEU A 41 4.01 -2.28 -6.28
N ALA A 42 4.30 -1.19 -6.99
CA ALA A 42 4.26 -1.17 -8.46
C ALA A 42 5.27 -2.15 -9.09
N THR A 43 6.46 -2.27 -8.47
CA THR A 43 7.46 -3.27 -8.87
C THR A 43 6.92 -4.70 -8.71
N PHE A 44 6.27 -4.99 -7.58
CA PHE A 44 5.68 -6.31 -7.33
C PHE A 44 4.47 -6.61 -8.23
N GLN A 45 3.64 -5.62 -8.52
CA GLN A 45 2.53 -5.77 -9.48
C GLN A 45 3.04 -6.12 -10.87
N THR A 46 4.18 -5.54 -11.28
CA THR A 46 4.83 -5.88 -12.55
C THR A 46 5.47 -7.27 -12.51
N GLN A 47 6.08 -7.64 -11.39
CA GLN A 47 6.74 -8.93 -11.21
C GLN A 47 5.75 -10.10 -11.13
N PHE A 48 4.57 -9.87 -10.55
CA PHE A 48 3.54 -10.87 -10.30
C PHE A 48 2.18 -10.42 -10.86
N PRO A 49 2.03 -10.29 -12.19
CA PRO A 49 0.82 -9.75 -12.80
C PRO A 49 -0.42 -10.61 -12.52
N ASP A 50 -0.26 -11.93 -12.40
CA ASP A 50 -1.36 -12.86 -12.14
C ASP A 50 -1.90 -12.80 -10.70
N ALA A 51 -1.15 -12.18 -9.78
CA ALA A 51 -1.54 -12.11 -8.37
C ALA A 51 -2.63 -11.06 -8.10
N GLN A 52 -2.90 -10.16 -9.05
CA GLN A 52 -3.84 -9.04 -8.89
C GLN A 52 -3.59 -8.24 -7.60
N LEU A 53 -2.30 -8.04 -7.27
CA LEU A 53 -1.87 -7.45 -6.01
C LEU A 53 -2.34 -5.99 -5.88
N GLY A 54 -2.92 -5.65 -4.73
CA GLY A 54 -3.23 -4.29 -4.33
C GLY A 54 -2.88 -4.05 -2.87
N ALA A 55 -2.62 -2.80 -2.50
CA ALA A 55 -2.39 -2.42 -1.11
C ALA A 55 -2.91 -1.01 -0.82
N VAL A 56 -3.07 -0.72 0.47
CA VAL A 56 -3.50 0.58 0.98
C VAL A 56 -2.59 0.97 2.15
N VAL A 57 -2.08 2.20 2.13
CA VAL A 57 -1.53 2.88 3.31
C VAL A 57 -2.57 3.87 3.80
N ALA A 58 -3.03 3.70 5.03
CA ALA A 58 -4.02 4.54 5.67
C ALA A 58 -3.49 5.03 7.03
N PHE A 59 -3.90 6.24 7.41
CA PHE A 59 -3.54 6.84 8.69
C PHE A 59 -4.83 7.16 9.45
N TRP A 60 -4.84 6.85 10.74
CA TRP A 60 -5.90 7.31 11.64
C TRP A 60 -5.77 8.82 11.84
N GLN A 61 -6.91 9.47 11.91
CA GLN A 61 -7.02 10.94 12.04
C GLN A 61 -6.94 11.38 13.50
#